data_AF-A0A6J6HHU9-F1
#
_entry.id   AF-A0A6J6HHU9-F1
#
_cell.length_a   1.000
_cell.length_b   1.000
_cell.length_c   1.000
_cell.angle_alpha   90.00
_cell.angle_beta   90.00
_cell.angle_gamma   90.00
#
_symmetry.space_group_name_H-M   'P 1'
#
loop_
_entity.id
_entity.type
_entity.pdbx_description
1 polymer ?
#
loop_
_entity_poly.entity_id
_entity_poly.type
_entity_poly.pdbx_seq_one_letter_code
_entity_poly.pdbx_strand_id
1 'polypeptide(L)'
;MNKQQVEQQKKVARVILIIAPSVAFAPLVLGMIGSSLTPGCNESNCYWGVLPWATFMTVPIGFVILIVGLIVRLTARETKDPESK
;
A
#
# COMPACT_ATOMS: atom_id res chain seq x y z
N MET A 1 27.72 -7.01 -1.05
CA MET A 1 26.34 -7.44 -1.38
C MET A 1 26.29 -7.86 -2.85
N ASN A 2 25.72 -9.02 -3.19
CA ASN A 2 25.73 -9.53 -4.57
C ASN A 2 24.85 -8.64 -5.49
N LYS A 3 25.26 -8.37 -6.74
CA LYS A 3 24.51 -7.52 -7.70
C LYS A 3 23.05 -7.98 -7.88
N GLN A 4 22.85 -9.30 -7.83
CA GLN A 4 21.53 -9.95 -7.87
C GLN A 4 20.62 -9.51 -6.71
N GLN A 5 21.18 -9.34 -5.51
CA GLN A 5 20.41 -8.95 -4.31
C GLN A 5 19.92 -7.51 -4.40
N VAL A 6 20.73 -6.59 -4.93
CA VAL A 6 20.36 -5.17 -5.10
C VAL A 6 19.19 -5.01 -6.07
N GLU A 7 19.22 -5.71 -7.21
CA GLU A 7 18.13 -5.67 -8.19
C GLU A 7 16.84 -6.29 -7.64
N GLN A 8 16.96 -7.37 -6.86
CA GLN A 8 15.82 -7.97 -6.17
C GLN A 8 15.21 -7.00 -5.14
N GLN A 9 16.02 -6.33 -4.32
CA GLN A 9 15.55 -5.33 -3.35
C GLN A 9 14.82 -4.16 -4.01
N LYS A 10 15.30 -3.67 -5.15
CA LYS A 10 14.61 -2.63 -5.92
C LYS A 10 13.26 -3.09 -6.47
N LYS A 11 13.17 -4.32 -6.96
CA LYS A 11 11.92 -4.91 -7.44
C LYS A 11 10.92 -5.03 -6.29
N VAL A 12 11.35 -5.58 -5.16
CA VAL A 12 10.52 -5.70 -3.95
C VAL A 12 10.05 -4.33 -3.47
N ALA A 13 10.94 -3.35 -3.32
CA ALA A 13 10.58 -2.00 -2.91
C ALA A 13 9.58 -1.35 -3.88
N ARG A 14 9.76 -1.54 -5.20
CA ARG A 14 8.80 -1.04 -6.21
C ARG A 14 7.43 -1.69 -6.04
N VAL A 15 7.38 -3.01 -5.84
CA VAL A 15 6.12 -3.74 -5.63
C VAL A 15 5.42 -3.24 -4.36
N ILE A 16 6.15 -3.11 -3.24
CA ILE A 16 5.60 -2.60 -1.98
C ILE A 16 5.00 -1.19 -2.15
N LEU A 17 5.71 -0.29 -2.83
CA LEU A 17 5.25 1.08 -3.07
C LEU A 17 3.98 1.14 -3.93
N ILE A 18 3.78 0.19 -4.84
CA ILE A 18 2.57 0.10 -5.68
C ILE A 18 1.40 -0.48 -4.88
N ILE A 19 1.65 -1.49 -4.05
CA ILE A 19 0.60 -2.18 -3.28
C ILE A 19 0.08 -1.33 -2.11
N ALA A 20 0.94 -0.52 -1.49
CA ALA A 20 0.59 0.32 -0.34
C ALA A 20 -0.70 1.16 -0.52
N PRO A 21 -0.88 1.95 -1.60
CA PRO A 21 -2.12 2.70 -1.82
C PRO A 21 -3.32 1.79 -2.07
N SER A 22 -3.14 0.64 -2.74
CA SER A 22 -4.22 -0.32 -2.94
C SER A 22 -4.72 -0.88 -1.60
N VAL A 23 -3.82 -1.21 -0.68
CA VAL A 23 -4.19 -1.68 0.67
C VAL A 23 -4.85 -0.55 1.48
N ALA A 24 -4.34 0.67 1.38
CA ALA A 24 -4.89 1.82 2.10
C ALA A 24 -6.35 2.11 1.71
N PHE A 25 -6.65 2.10 0.41
CA PHE A 25 -7.95 2.53 -0.13
C PHE A 25 -8.87 1.38 -0.55
N ALA A 26 -8.44 0.12 -0.42
CA ALA A 26 -9.27 -1.04 -0.76
C ALA A 26 -10.68 -1.01 -0.13
N PRO A 27 -10.86 -0.71 1.17
CA PRO A 27 -12.19 -0.73 1.77
C PRO A 27 -13.13 0.35 1.20
N LEU A 28 -12.59 1.49 0.78
CA LEU A 28 -13.37 2.57 0.18
C LEU A 28 -13.83 2.20 -1.23
N VAL A 29 -12.94 1.63 -2.05
CA VAL A 29 -13.30 1.18 -3.41
C VAL A 29 -14.32 0.05 -3.36
N LEU A 30 -14.09 -0.96 -2.53
CA LEU A 30 -15.00 -2.09 -2.37
C LEU A 30 -16.35 -1.66 -1.78
N GLY A 31 -16.34 -0.76 -0.80
CA GLY A 31 -17.56 -0.19 -0.22
C GLY A 31 -18.41 0.53 -1.26
N MET A 32 -17.81 1.40 -2.08
CA MET A 32 -18.52 2.12 -3.14
C MET A 32 -19.09 1.19 -4.23
N ILE A 33 -18.32 0.20 -4.68
CA ILE A 33 -18.80 -0.76 -5.68
C ILE A 33 -19.98 -1.57 -5.10
N GLY A 34 -19.83 -2.11 -3.90
CA GLY A 34 -20.88 -2.91 -3.26
C GLY A 34 -22.13 -2.13 -2.92
N SER A 35 -22.00 -0.87 -2.50
CA SER A 35 -23.15 0.00 -2.24
C SER A 35 -23.87 0.37 -3.53
N SER A 36 -23.16 0.56 -4.65
CA SER A 36 -23.78 0.85 -5.95
C SER A 36 -24.63 -0.29 -6.49
N LEU A 37 -24.30 -1.53 -6.13
CA LEU A 37 -25.03 -2.73 -6.53
C LEU A 37 -26.21 -3.05 -5.59
N THR A 38 -26.31 -2.35 -4.46
CA THR A 38 -27.30 -2.62 -3.41
C THR A 38 -28.17 -1.38 -3.16
N PRO A 39 -29.41 -1.33 -3.71
CA PRO A 39 -30.30 -0.19 -3.55
C PRO A 39 -30.61 0.12 -2.07
N GLY A 40 -30.54 1.40 -1.68
CA GLY A 40 -30.83 1.84 -0.31
C GLY A 40 -29.76 1.46 0.72
N CYS A 41 -28.60 0.98 0.28
CA CYS A 41 -27.48 0.63 1.15
C CYS A 41 -26.86 1.89 1.78
N ASN A 42 -26.92 1.99 3.10
CA ASN A 42 -26.26 3.00 3.90
C ASN A 42 -25.48 2.34 5.06
N GLU A 43 -24.73 3.15 5.80
CA GLU A 43 -23.90 2.70 6.93
C GLU A 43 -24.68 2.10 8.11
N SER A 44 -26.00 2.29 8.17
CA SER A 44 -26.85 1.76 9.24
C SER A 44 -27.53 0.43 8.91
N ASN A 45 -27.62 0.07 7.63
CA ASN A 45 -28.44 -1.07 7.17
C ASN A 45 -27.69 -2.06 6.27
N CYS A 46 -26.44 -1.77 5.90
CA CYS A 46 -25.74 -2.51 4.86
C CYS A 46 -24.23 -2.55 5.11
N TYR A 47 -23.66 -3.76 5.00
CA TYR A 47 -22.22 -3.99 5.21
C TYR A 47 -21.35 -3.15 4.25
N TRP A 48 -21.76 -3.01 2.99
CA TRP A 48 -21.04 -2.22 2.00
C TRP A 48 -21.02 -0.72 2.34
N GLY A 49 -22.03 -0.21 3.05
CA GLY A 49 -22.06 1.17 3.55
C GLY A 49 -21.11 1.41 4.73
N VAL A 50 -20.79 0.37 5.51
CA VAL A 50 -19.85 0.45 6.63
C VAL A 50 -18.40 0.26 6.18
N LEU A 51 -18.17 -0.48 5.10
CA LEU A 51 -16.83 -0.81 4.60
C LEU A 51 -15.86 0.39 4.45
N PRO A 52 -16.30 1.56 3.96
CA PRO A 52 -15.44 2.74 3.85
C PRO A 52 -14.85 3.17 5.19
N TRP A 53 -15.53 2.95 6.32
CA TRP A 53 -15.02 3.27 7.65
C TRP A 53 -13.77 2.48 8.02
N ALA A 54 -13.57 1.30 7.44
CA ALA A 54 -12.33 0.55 7.64
C ALA A 54 -11.10 1.29 7.09
N THR A 55 -11.26 2.32 6.24
CA THR A 55 -10.14 3.18 5.83
C THR A 55 -9.46 3.90 6.98
N PHE A 56 -10.17 4.22 8.07
CA PHE A 56 -9.56 4.79 9.26
C PHE A 56 -8.47 3.87 9.85
N MET A 57 -8.58 2.55 9.63
CA MET A 57 -7.58 1.57 10.05
C MET A 57 -6.59 1.23 8.93
N THR A 58 -7.07 1.07 7.68
CA THR A 58 -6.20 0.63 6.57
C THR A 58 -5.30 1.74 6.04
N VAL A 59 -5.69 3.02 6.15
CA VAL A 59 -4.84 4.15 5.72
C VAL A 59 -3.57 4.27 6.57
N PRO A 60 -3.61 4.25 7.92
CA PRO A 60 -2.40 4.18 8.73
C PRO A 60 -1.51 2.97 8.39
N ILE A 61 -2.11 1.79 8.18
CA ILE A 61 -1.37 0.58 7.81
C ILE A 61 -0.68 0.75 6.45
N GLY A 62 -1.42 1.22 5.44
CA GLY A 62 -0.87 1.48 4.11
C GLY A 62 0.24 2.53 4.13
N PHE A 63 0.12 3.56 4.97
CA PHE A 63 1.16 4.56 5.16
C PHE A 63 2.44 3.97 5.75
N VAL A 64 2.34 3.09 6.76
CA VAL A 64 3.50 2.37 7.32
C VAL A 64 4.16 1.49 6.26
N ILE A 65 3.37 0.75 5.47
CA ILE A 65 3.89 -0.09 4.37
C ILE A 65 4.64 0.77 3.34
N LEU A 66 4.11 1.96 3.01
CA LEU A 66 4.75 2.92 2.11
C LEU A 66 6.09 3.41 2.66
N ILE A 67 6.14 3.79 3.94
CA ILE A 67 7.39 4.19 4.61
C ILE A 67 8.42 3.07 4.56
N VAL A 68 8.04 1.84 4.88
CA VAL A 68 8.94 0.68 4.81
C VAL A 68 9.49 0.50 3.40
N GLY A 69 8.62 0.57 2.37
CA GLY A 69 9.04 0.50 0.97
C GLY A 69 10.02 1.61 0.56
N LEU A 70 9.84 2.83 1.09
CA LEU A 70 10.77 3.95 0.87
C LEU A 70 12.11 3.71 1.54
N ILE A 71 12.13 3.28 2.80
CA ILE A 71 13.38 3.02 3.55
C ILE A 71 14.20 1.92 2.84
N VAL A 72 13.55 0.83 2.43
CA VAL A 72 14.22 -0.25 1.67
C VAL A 72 14.78 0.28 0.35
N ARG A 73 14.05 1.15 -0.35
CA ARG A 73 14.51 1.74 -1.60
C ARG A 73 15.70 2.70 -1.41
N LEU A 74 15.71 3.47 -0.33
CA LEU A 74 16.78 4.41 -0.01
C LEU A 74 18.06 3.68 0.41
N THR A 75 17.96 2.70 1.30
CA THR A 75 19.12 1.89 1.73
C THR A 75 19.72 1.07 0.57
N ALA A 76 18.88 0.57 -0.35
CA ALA A 76 19.34 -0.07 -1.58
C ALA A 76 20.03 0.88 -2.58
N ARG A 77 19.86 2.21 -2.44
CA ARG A 77 20.59 3.21 -3.25
C ARG A 77 21.97 3.50 -2.67
N GLU A 78 22.07 3.72 -1.37
CA GLU A 78 23.35 4.08 -0.72
C GLU A 78 24.39 2.95 -0.81
N THR A 79 23.96 1.70 -0.75
CA THR A 79 24.86 0.54 -0.94
C THR A 79 25.44 0.40 -2.35
N LYS A 80 24.93 1.16 -3.33
CA LYS A 80 25.44 1.19 -4.70
C LYS A 80 26.54 2.25 -4.90
N ASP A 81 26.81 3.08 -3.89
CA ASP A 81 27.75 4.22 -3.93
C ASP A 81 29.07 4.05 -3.12
N PRO A 82 29.71 2.87 -2.99
CA PRO A 82 31.01 2.77 -2.33
C PRO A 82 32.23 2.98 -3.26
N GLU A 83 32.07 3.41 -4.52
CA GLU A 83 33.18 3.54 -5.49
C GLU A 83 33.39 4.98 -6.01
N SER A 84 33.11 5.98 -5.16
CA SER A 84 33.57 7.36 -5.34
C SER A 84 34.53 7.74 -4.22
N LYS A 85 35.68 7.06 -4.17
CA LYS A 85 36.98 7.56 -3.71
C LYS A 85 38.05 6.51 -3.91
#